data_AF-A0A4Y9V1N9-F1
#
_entry.id   AF-A0A4Y9V1N9-F1
#
_cell.length_a   1.000
_cell.length_b   1.000
_cell.length_c   1.000
_cell.angle_alpha   90.00
_cell.angle_beta   90.00
_cell.angle_gamma   90.00
#
_symmetry.space_group_name_H-M   'P 1'
#
loop_
_entity.id
_entity.type
_entity.pdbx_description
1 polymer ?
#
loop_
_entity_poly.entity_id
_entity_poly.type
_entity_poly.pdbx_seq_one_letter_code
_entity_poly.pdbx_strand_id
1 'polypeptide(L)'
;MRELVVERIRDKIAASKRKGLWVGGPLPLGYALSDGKLKPVEEEAERVRLIFRRYLEVASINELVRDLKDRQICTKARALRTGRSRGGIPFGRGTLSHLLRNRFFIGEVNYRGEILPGEQPAILDRELFEAVQRKLSAQQGHTTLSRRKSNHLLRDLLYDDAGHVMTATHATKAGVRYRYYVSRPSHGEARTADVGSVSRVPAQEIESTVVQALREHTADEDLVSSNRIHLSGFDRDRLENLVARIQVHRTQLVLSLKPTDRSSNMITLSVPWQKPASKRSRKILLPARAERKQIRPERAERRVRLVAAIARGRRWLEEITASAVKSSEELAKRERCTTRQINLTLSLAFLAPSLVRAAIEGRLPRGVNIERLRDPDPDWDVQFQTLGLDPN
;
A
#
# COMPACT_ATOMS: atom_id res chain seq x y z
N MET A 1 -43.11 21.65 -12.20
CA MET A 1 -43.82 20.78 -13.17
C MET A 1 -43.03 19.57 -13.67
N ARG A 2 -41.70 19.64 -13.93
CA ARG A 2 -40.92 18.49 -14.43
C ARG A 2 -40.67 17.37 -13.39
N GLU A 3 -40.59 17.71 -12.11
CA GLU A 3 -40.34 16.72 -11.03
C GLU A 3 -41.54 15.80 -10.80
N LEU A 4 -42.75 16.35 -10.79
CA LEU A 4 -44.00 15.59 -10.62
C LEU A 4 -44.24 14.57 -11.76
N VAL A 5 -43.75 14.85 -12.97
CA VAL A 5 -43.85 13.93 -14.11
C VAL A 5 -42.86 12.76 -13.96
N VAL A 6 -41.63 13.04 -13.51
CA VAL A 6 -40.61 12.01 -13.27
C VAL A 6 -41.05 11.07 -12.14
N GLU A 7 -41.66 11.60 -11.09
CA GLU A 7 -42.17 10.82 -9.96
C GLU A 7 -43.33 9.90 -10.40
N ARG A 8 -44.28 10.42 -11.16
CA ARG A 8 -45.42 9.64 -11.69
C ARG A 8 -45.00 8.54 -12.66
N ILE A 9 -43.97 8.78 -13.48
CA ILE A 9 -43.37 7.76 -14.37
C ILE A 9 -42.70 6.66 -13.53
N ARG A 10 -41.96 7.02 -12.48
CA ARG A 10 -41.31 6.05 -11.58
C ARG A 10 -42.33 5.20 -10.83
N ASP A 11 -43.43 5.78 -10.38
CA ASP A 11 -44.49 5.05 -9.69
C ASP A 11 -45.27 4.13 -10.64
N LYS A 12 -45.48 4.54 -11.89
CA LYS A 12 -46.06 3.68 -12.93
C LYS A 12 -45.14 2.51 -13.29
N ILE A 13 -43.83 2.74 -13.35
CA ILE A 13 -42.81 1.69 -13.50
C ILE A 13 -42.84 0.75 -12.30
N ALA A 14 -42.93 1.27 -11.07
CA ALA A 14 -43.00 0.46 -9.85
C ALA A 14 -44.26 -0.40 -9.81
N ALA A 15 -45.42 0.16 -10.13
CA ALA A 15 -46.68 -0.56 -10.24
C ALA A 15 -46.63 -1.63 -11.34
N SER A 16 -45.95 -1.36 -12.47
CA SER A 16 -45.76 -2.34 -13.55
C SER A 16 -44.81 -3.47 -13.14
N LYS A 17 -43.73 -3.17 -12.39
CA LYS A 17 -42.81 -4.18 -11.83
C LYS A 17 -43.50 -5.05 -10.78
N ARG A 18 -44.39 -4.49 -9.96
CA ARG A 18 -45.21 -5.24 -8.98
C ARG A 18 -46.23 -6.16 -9.66
N LYS A 19 -46.73 -5.78 -10.85
CA LYS A 19 -47.63 -6.59 -11.70
C LYS A 19 -46.88 -7.56 -12.63
N GLY A 20 -45.60 -7.82 -12.38
CA GLY A 20 -44.80 -8.77 -13.18
C GLY A 20 -44.39 -8.32 -14.58
N LEU A 21 -44.76 -7.11 -15.02
CA LEU A 21 -44.36 -6.61 -16.34
C LEU A 21 -42.89 -6.16 -16.31
N TRP A 22 -42.10 -6.71 -17.23
CA TRP A 22 -40.71 -6.27 -17.43
C TRP A 22 -40.67 -4.88 -18.07
N VAL A 23 -40.50 -3.85 -17.24
CA VAL A 23 -40.35 -2.45 -17.68
C VAL A 23 -38.87 -2.11 -17.91
N GLY A 24 -38.33 -2.64 -19.00
CA GLY A 24 -37.08 -2.22 -19.63
C GLY A 24 -35.77 -2.62 -18.94
N GLY A 25 -34.69 -2.61 -19.71
CA GLY A 25 -33.33 -2.99 -19.27
C GLY A 25 -32.86 -4.33 -19.86
N PRO A 26 -31.59 -4.72 -19.59
CA PRO A 26 -31.07 -6.03 -19.99
C PRO A 26 -31.71 -7.15 -19.14
N LEU A 27 -32.24 -8.18 -19.81
CA LEU A 27 -32.80 -9.35 -19.13
C LEU A 27 -31.69 -10.10 -18.37
N PRO A 28 -31.95 -10.52 -17.12
CA PRO A 28 -31.06 -11.43 -16.40
C PRO A 28 -30.87 -12.75 -17.15
N LEU A 29 -29.69 -13.37 -16.97
CA LEU A 29 -29.41 -14.73 -17.44
C LEU A 29 -30.40 -15.71 -16.79
N GLY A 30 -30.99 -16.64 -17.52
CA GLY A 30 -31.97 -17.60 -17.01
C GLY A 30 -33.42 -17.30 -17.41
N TYR A 31 -33.68 -16.14 -18.01
CA TYR A 31 -35.03 -15.72 -18.41
C TYR A 31 -35.08 -15.23 -19.85
N ALA A 32 -36.22 -15.49 -20.50
CA ALA A 32 -36.60 -14.91 -21.79
C ALA A 32 -37.94 -14.17 -21.66
N LEU A 33 -38.18 -13.20 -22.54
CA LEU A 33 -39.46 -12.52 -22.62
C LEU A 33 -40.35 -13.26 -23.63
N SER A 34 -41.52 -13.71 -23.19
CA SER A 34 -42.56 -14.29 -24.04
C SER A 34 -43.90 -13.65 -23.66
N ASP A 35 -44.57 -13.03 -24.62
CA ASP A 35 -45.90 -12.40 -24.44
C ASP A 35 -45.94 -11.36 -23.30
N GLY A 36 -44.86 -10.59 -23.14
CA GLY A 36 -44.75 -9.57 -22.10
C GLY A 36 -44.48 -10.09 -20.69
N LYS A 37 -44.39 -11.42 -20.51
CA LYS A 37 -44.05 -12.09 -19.26
C LYS A 37 -42.66 -12.73 -19.34
N LEU A 38 -42.01 -12.87 -18.19
CA LEU A 38 -40.71 -13.53 -18.10
C LEU A 38 -40.91 -15.03 -17.88
N LYS A 39 -40.39 -15.83 -18.82
CA LYS A 39 -40.38 -17.29 -18.72
C LYS A 39 -38.94 -17.78 -18.49
N PRO A 40 -38.74 -18.80 -17.63
CA PRO A 40 -37.44 -19.39 -17.41
C PRO A 40 -36.98 -20.13 -18.67
N VAL A 41 -35.70 -20.00 -19.00
CA VAL A 41 -35.04 -20.81 -20.03
C VAL A 41 -34.18 -21.82 -19.29
N GLU A 42 -34.57 -23.10 -19.33
CA GLU A 42 -34.01 -24.11 -18.41
C GLU A 42 -32.48 -24.26 -18.55
N GLU A 43 -31.95 -24.26 -19.76
CA GLU A 43 -30.50 -24.32 -20.02
C GLU A 43 -29.74 -23.14 -19.38
N GLU A 44 -30.30 -21.93 -19.47
CA GLU A 44 -29.69 -20.76 -18.84
C GLU A 44 -29.89 -20.76 -17.31
N ALA A 45 -31.02 -21.29 -16.83
CA ALA A 45 -31.32 -21.43 -15.42
C ALA A 45 -30.35 -22.42 -14.74
N GLU A 46 -30.07 -23.55 -15.37
CA GLU A 46 -29.06 -24.50 -14.91
C GLU A 46 -27.67 -23.87 -14.81
N ARG A 47 -27.30 -23.03 -15.79
CA ARG A 47 -26.05 -22.26 -15.74
C ARG A 47 -26.01 -21.32 -14.54
N VAL A 48 -27.12 -20.64 -14.21
CA VAL A 48 -27.21 -19.83 -13.00
C VAL A 48 -27.03 -20.69 -11.76
N ARG A 49 -27.74 -21.82 -11.64
CA ARG A 49 -27.59 -22.76 -10.50
C ARG A 49 -26.16 -23.27 -10.37
N LEU A 50 -25.48 -23.57 -11.48
CA LEU A 50 -24.08 -23.98 -11.51
C LEU A 50 -23.16 -22.88 -10.97
N ILE A 51 -23.33 -21.63 -11.40
CA ILE A 51 -22.53 -20.49 -10.91
C ILE A 51 -22.64 -20.36 -9.39
N PHE A 52 -23.85 -20.49 -8.83
CA PHE A 52 -24.07 -20.41 -7.39
C PHE A 52 -23.44 -21.59 -6.63
N ARG A 53 -23.57 -22.83 -7.13
CA ARG A 53 -22.91 -24.01 -6.55
C ARG A 53 -21.38 -23.88 -6.56
N ARG A 54 -20.80 -23.48 -7.70
CA ARG A 54 -19.35 -23.27 -7.83
C ARG A 54 -18.82 -22.17 -6.89
N TYR A 55 -19.60 -21.12 -6.64
CA TYR A 55 -19.20 -20.12 -5.64
C TYR A 55 -19.10 -20.73 -4.22
N LEU A 56 -20.02 -21.63 -3.86
CA LEU A 56 -19.97 -22.33 -2.58
C LEU A 56 -18.77 -23.27 -2.47
N GLU A 57 -18.29 -23.85 -3.56
CA GLU A 57 -17.09 -24.70 -3.55
C GLU A 57 -15.81 -23.86 -3.49
N VAL A 58 -15.69 -22.87 -4.38
CA VAL A 58 -14.47 -22.09 -4.57
C VAL A 58 -14.27 -21.03 -3.48
N ALA A 59 -15.34 -20.55 -2.86
CA ALA A 59 -15.26 -19.56 -1.78
C ALA A 59 -14.58 -18.23 -2.16
N SER A 60 -14.41 -17.90 -3.44
CA SER A 60 -13.76 -16.65 -3.86
C SER A 60 -14.32 -16.18 -5.19
N ILE A 61 -14.73 -14.90 -5.28
CA ILE A 61 -15.26 -14.31 -6.52
C ILE A 61 -14.19 -14.31 -7.63
N ASN A 62 -12.92 -14.06 -7.28
CA ASN A 62 -11.85 -14.01 -8.28
C ASN A 62 -11.49 -15.40 -8.82
N GLU A 63 -11.56 -16.42 -7.98
CA GLU A 63 -11.35 -17.81 -8.42
C GLU A 63 -12.57 -18.31 -9.19
N LEU A 64 -13.78 -17.89 -8.83
CA LEU A 64 -14.99 -18.14 -9.62
C LEU A 64 -14.89 -17.51 -11.02
N VAL A 65 -14.34 -16.30 -11.15
CA VAL A 65 -14.06 -15.69 -12.46
C VAL A 65 -13.15 -16.59 -13.30
N ARG A 66 -12.10 -17.17 -12.70
CA ARG A 66 -11.18 -18.08 -13.40
C ARG A 66 -11.88 -19.38 -13.78
N ASP A 67 -12.56 -20.02 -12.83
CA ASP A 67 -13.31 -21.26 -13.05
C ASP A 67 -14.35 -21.13 -14.18
N LEU A 68 -15.12 -20.03 -14.20
CA LEU A 68 -16.09 -19.79 -15.26
C LEU A 68 -15.44 -19.48 -16.61
N LYS A 69 -14.27 -18.83 -16.61
CA LYS A 69 -13.50 -18.58 -17.84
C LYS A 69 -12.98 -19.89 -18.43
N ASP A 70 -12.43 -20.77 -17.61
CA ASP A 70 -11.88 -22.06 -18.03
C ASP A 70 -12.99 -22.98 -18.56
N ARG A 71 -14.19 -22.89 -17.99
CA ARG A 71 -15.40 -23.59 -18.43
C ARG A 71 -16.14 -22.91 -19.60
N GLN A 72 -15.60 -21.80 -20.13
CA GLN A 72 -16.21 -21.01 -21.20
C GLN A 72 -17.65 -20.53 -20.91
N ILE A 73 -17.99 -20.33 -19.63
CA ILE A 73 -19.30 -19.82 -19.21
C ILE A 73 -19.29 -18.28 -19.32
N CYS A 74 -20.02 -17.76 -20.30
CA CYS A 74 -20.07 -16.32 -20.61
C CYS A 74 -21.36 -15.63 -20.13
N THR A 75 -21.38 -14.30 -20.22
CA THR A 75 -22.59 -13.48 -19.99
C THR A 75 -23.66 -13.72 -21.07
N LYS A 76 -24.94 -13.45 -20.77
CA LYS A 76 -26.04 -13.59 -21.74
C LYS A 76 -25.77 -12.76 -23.00
N ALA A 77 -25.79 -13.39 -24.17
CA ALA A 77 -25.66 -12.71 -25.45
C ALA A 77 -27.03 -12.27 -25.96
N ARG A 78 -27.10 -11.07 -26.53
CA ARG A 78 -28.31 -10.57 -27.20
C ARG A 78 -27.97 -9.92 -28.52
N ALA A 79 -28.73 -10.24 -29.55
CA ALA A 79 -28.68 -9.53 -30.83
C ALA A 79 -29.34 -8.15 -30.65
N LEU A 80 -28.66 -7.10 -31.10
CA LEU A 80 -29.27 -5.77 -31.23
C LEU A 80 -29.96 -5.67 -32.58
N ARG A 81 -30.94 -4.77 -32.67
CA ARG A 81 -31.64 -4.40 -33.92
C ARG A 81 -30.68 -3.94 -35.04
N THR A 82 -29.45 -3.58 -34.69
CA THR A 82 -28.37 -3.16 -35.60
C THR A 82 -27.50 -4.33 -36.11
N GLY A 83 -27.86 -5.59 -35.81
CA GLY A 83 -27.09 -6.78 -36.20
C GLY A 83 -25.87 -7.09 -35.33
N ARG A 84 -25.44 -6.18 -34.45
CA ARG A 84 -24.35 -6.42 -33.50
C ARG A 84 -24.83 -7.25 -32.31
N SER A 85 -24.01 -8.18 -31.83
CA SER A 85 -24.27 -8.88 -30.55
C SER A 85 -23.69 -8.11 -29.37
N ARG A 86 -24.39 -8.10 -28.23
CA ARG A 86 -23.91 -7.54 -26.96
C ARG A 86 -24.05 -8.58 -25.87
N GLY A 87 -22.99 -8.76 -25.09
CA GLY A 87 -22.88 -9.90 -24.16
C GLY A 87 -22.11 -11.06 -24.81
N GLY A 88 -22.14 -12.25 -24.21
CA GLY A 88 -21.30 -13.37 -24.64
C GLY A 88 -19.82 -13.22 -24.25
N ILE A 89 -19.49 -12.22 -23.42
CA ILE A 89 -18.14 -12.02 -22.89
C ILE A 89 -17.93 -12.77 -21.58
N PRO A 90 -16.68 -13.13 -21.21
CA PRO A 90 -16.36 -13.68 -19.90
C PRO A 90 -16.84 -12.80 -18.75
N PHE A 91 -17.24 -13.43 -17.64
CA PHE A 91 -17.70 -12.69 -16.47
C PHE A 91 -16.58 -11.87 -15.81
N GLY A 92 -16.85 -10.59 -15.54
CA GLY A 92 -16.02 -9.77 -14.68
C GLY A 92 -16.42 -9.88 -13.21
N ARG A 93 -15.50 -9.50 -12.30
CA ARG A 93 -15.72 -9.50 -10.84
C ARG A 93 -16.99 -8.74 -10.43
N GLY A 94 -17.22 -7.55 -11.00
CA GLY A 94 -18.38 -6.71 -10.67
C GLY A 94 -19.70 -7.35 -11.09
N THR A 95 -19.75 -7.89 -12.32
CA THR A 95 -20.93 -8.57 -12.86
C THR A 95 -21.29 -9.81 -12.06
N LEU A 96 -20.31 -10.64 -11.69
CA LEU A 96 -20.53 -11.80 -10.81
C LEU A 96 -20.98 -11.39 -9.41
N SER A 97 -20.36 -10.37 -8.84
CA SER A 97 -20.73 -9.85 -7.52
C SER A 97 -22.17 -9.34 -7.47
N HIS A 98 -22.66 -8.75 -8.57
CA HIS A 98 -24.05 -8.34 -8.72
C HIS A 98 -24.97 -9.54 -8.93
N LEU A 99 -24.60 -10.47 -9.82
CA LEU A 99 -25.36 -11.69 -10.11
C LEU A 99 -25.61 -12.51 -8.85
N LEU A 100 -24.57 -12.76 -8.04
CA LEU A 100 -24.68 -13.56 -6.82
C LEU A 100 -25.56 -12.90 -5.74
N ARG A 101 -25.77 -11.58 -5.78
CA ARG A 101 -26.64 -10.85 -4.83
C ARG A 101 -28.05 -10.62 -5.38
N ASN A 102 -28.30 -10.99 -6.62
CA ASN A 102 -29.55 -10.66 -7.28
C ASN A 102 -30.67 -11.58 -6.78
N ARG A 103 -31.57 -11.01 -5.96
CA ARG A 103 -32.76 -11.71 -5.44
C ARG A 103 -33.80 -12.05 -6.51
N PHE A 104 -33.62 -11.54 -7.73
CA PHE A 104 -34.49 -11.84 -8.86
C PHE A 104 -34.63 -13.34 -9.14
N PHE A 105 -33.56 -14.11 -8.91
CA PHE A 105 -33.53 -15.57 -9.17
C PHE A 105 -34.40 -16.40 -8.21
N ILE A 106 -34.74 -15.86 -7.05
CA ILE A 106 -35.64 -16.47 -6.06
C ILE A 106 -37.06 -15.91 -6.15
N GLY A 107 -37.39 -15.17 -7.22
CA GLY A 107 -38.73 -14.60 -7.41
C GLY A 107 -38.98 -13.32 -6.62
N GLU A 108 -37.93 -12.60 -6.19
CA GLU A 108 -38.09 -11.37 -5.40
C GLU A 108 -37.46 -10.15 -6.10
N VAL A 109 -37.98 -8.96 -5.83
CA VAL A 109 -37.50 -7.70 -6.41
C VAL A 109 -37.26 -6.67 -5.31
N ASN A 110 -36.11 -6.01 -5.32
CA ASN A 110 -35.83 -4.88 -4.45
C ASN A 110 -36.31 -3.58 -5.12
N TYR A 111 -37.18 -2.84 -4.43
CA TYR A 111 -37.61 -1.51 -4.84
C TYR A 111 -37.52 -0.54 -3.66
N ARG A 112 -36.75 0.55 -3.81
CA ARG A 112 -36.54 1.58 -2.77
C ARG A 112 -36.13 1.00 -1.40
N GLY A 113 -35.44 -0.14 -1.38
CA GLY A 113 -34.99 -0.81 -0.15
C GLY A 113 -35.97 -1.86 0.39
N GLU A 114 -37.20 -1.90 -0.11
CA GLU A 114 -38.19 -2.93 0.23
C GLU A 114 -38.04 -4.15 -0.67
N ILE A 115 -38.16 -5.34 -0.09
CA ILE A 115 -38.17 -6.61 -0.81
C ILE A 115 -39.63 -6.98 -1.07
N LEU A 116 -40.01 -7.07 -2.33
CA LEU A 116 -41.36 -7.40 -2.77
C LEU A 116 -41.36 -8.75 -3.50
N PRO A 117 -42.43 -9.55 -3.38
CA PRO A 117 -42.60 -10.73 -4.23
C PRO A 117 -42.73 -10.28 -5.69
N GLY A 118 -41.94 -10.87 -6.57
CA GLY A 118 -42.02 -10.67 -8.00
C GLY A 118 -42.83 -11.80 -8.65
N GLU A 119 -43.50 -11.49 -9.76
CA GLU A 119 -44.27 -12.50 -10.50
C GLU A 119 -43.39 -13.41 -11.38
N GLN A 120 -42.08 -13.17 -11.46
CA GLN A 120 -41.20 -14.05 -12.23
C GLN A 120 -41.05 -15.42 -11.55
N PRO A 121 -41.07 -16.53 -12.31
CA PRO A 121 -40.81 -17.85 -11.76
C PRO A 121 -39.41 -17.92 -11.12
N ALA A 122 -39.30 -18.46 -9.90
CA ALA A 122 -38.02 -18.69 -9.27
C ALA A 122 -37.24 -19.77 -10.03
N ILE A 123 -36.00 -19.47 -10.42
CA ILE A 123 -35.10 -20.44 -11.09
C ILE A 123 -34.07 -21.02 -10.13
N LEU A 124 -33.90 -20.40 -8.96
CA LEU A 124 -32.93 -20.77 -7.95
C LEU A 124 -33.65 -21.09 -6.64
N ASP A 125 -33.22 -22.14 -5.96
CA ASP A 125 -33.72 -22.47 -4.64
C ASP A 125 -33.27 -21.44 -3.59
N ARG A 126 -34.15 -21.15 -2.65
CA ARG A 126 -33.95 -20.15 -1.61
C ARG A 126 -32.82 -20.53 -0.67
N GLU A 127 -32.70 -21.81 -0.32
CA GLU A 127 -31.63 -22.29 0.57
C GLU A 127 -30.25 -22.08 -0.04
N LEU A 128 -30.10 -22.39 -1.33
CA LEU A 128 -28.87 -22.18 -2.09
C LEU A 128 -28.51 -20.68 -2.16
N PHE A 129 -29.49 -19.81 -2.40
CA PHE A 129 -29.27 -18.37 -2.43
C PHE A 129 -28.81 -17.83 -1.06
N GLU A 130 -29.47 -18.24 0.02
CA GLU A 130 -29.16 -17.79 1.38
C GLU A 130 -27.79 -18.30 1.85
N ALA A 131 -27.41 -19.54 1.50
CA ALA A 131 -26.07 -20.07 1.74
C ALA A 131 -24.98 -19.19 1.09
N VAL A 132 -25.21 -18.77 -0.16
CA VAL A 132 -24.30 -17.85 -0.87
C VAL A 132 -24.24 -16.48 -0.19
N GLN A 133 -25.38 -15.93 0.25
CA GLN A 133 -25.39 -14.63 0.95
C GLN A 133 -24.62 -14.70 2.27
N ARG A 134 -24.82 -15.75 3.08
CA ARG A 134 -24.08 -15.95 4.34
C ARG A 134 -22.57 -15.97 4.10
N LYS A 135 -22.12 -16.69 3.06
CA LYS A 135 -20.71 -16.77 2.70
C LYS A 135 -20.13 -15.43 2.24
N LEU A 136 -20.88 -14.68 1.41
CA LEU A 136 -20.48 -13.33 0.98
C LEU A 136 -20.34 -12.35 2.16
N SER A 137 -21.26 -12.40 3.13
CA SER A 137 -21.25 -11.53 4.31
C SER A 137 -20.08 -11.85 5.25
N ALA A 138 -19.80 -13.14 5.50
CA ALA A 138 -18.65 -13.55 6.31
C ALA A 138 -17.32 -13.04 5.76
N GLN A 139 -17.16 -13.06 4.43
CA GLN A 139 -15.94 -12.58 3.75
C GLN A 139 -15.76 -11.05 3.83
N GLN A 140 -16.85 -10.29 3.82
CA GLN A 140 -16.81 -8.86 4.07
C GLN A 140 -16.30 -8.55 5.49
N GLY A 141 -16.71 -9.34 6.48
CA GLY A 141 -16.22 -9.26 7.85
C GLY A 141 -14.71 -9.48 7.95
N HIS A 142 -14.19 -10.57 7.39
CA HIS A 142 -12.74 -10.87 7.40
C HIS A 142 -11.90 -9.81 6.67
N THR A 143 -12.37 -9.28 5.55
CA THR A 143 -11.68 -8.19 4.83
C THR A 143 -11.64 -6.91 5.66
N THR A 144 -12.71 -6.62 6.40
CA THR A 144 -12.82 -5.46 7.29
C THR A 144 -11.89 -5.61 8.50
N LEU A 145 -11.80 -6.81 9.09
CA LEU A 145 -10.87 -7.13 10.18
C LEU A 145 -9.39 -7.14 9.75
N SER A 146 -9.08 -7.72 8.59
CA SER A 146 -7.74 -7.68 8.00
C SER A 146 -7.31 -6.25 7.64
N ARG A 147 -8.25 -5.43 7.16
CA ARG A 147 -8.07 -3.98 7.01
C ARG A 147 -7.79 -3.30 8.36
N ARG A 148 -8.45 -3.70 9.46
CA ARG A 148 -8.17 -3.14 10.80
C ARG A 148 -6.77 -3.52 11.33
N LYS A 149 -6.25 -4.70 11.00
CA LYS A 149 -4.88 -5.15 11.35
C LYS A 149 -3.75 -4.51 10.54
N SER A 150 -4.04 -3.58 9.62
CA SER A 150 -2.97 -2.95 8.84
C SER A 150 -2.14 -2.02 9.74
N ASN A 151 -0.81 -2.22 9.80
CA ASN A 151 0.18 -1.40 10.52
C ASN A 151 0.28 0.04 9.97
N HIS A 152 -0.83 0.78 9.88
CA HIS A 152 -0.90 2.14 9.36
C HIS A 152 -1.73 2.96 10.35
N LEU A 153 -1.07 3.77 11.17
CA LEU A 153 -1.70 4.47 12.30
C LEU A 153 -2.68 5.55 11.81
N LEU A 154 -2.32 6.28 10.76
CA LEU A 154 -3.10 7.40 10.20
C LEU A 154 -4.08 6.97 9.10
N ARG A 155 -4.47 5.70 9.09
CA ARG A 155 -5.38 5.19 8.07
C ARG A 155 -6.74 5.87 8.20
N ASP A 156 -7.30 6.32 7.07
CA ASP A 156 -8.60 6.98 6.97
C ASP A 156 -8.66 8.38 7.67
N LEU A 157 -7.56 8.83 8.28
CA LEU A 157 -7.39 10.16 8.89
C LEU A 157 -6.62 11.15 8.01
N LEU A 158 -5.87 10.65 7.02
CA LEU A 158 -4.94 11.44 6.22
C LEU A 158 -5.56 11.86 4.87
N TYR A 159 -5.44 13.14 4.55
CA TYR A 159 -5.96 13.77 3.34
C TYR A 159 -4.87 14.59 2.65
N ASP A 160 -4.93 14.73 1.34
CA ASP A 160 -4.13 15.72 0.62
C ASP A 160 -4.76 17.12 0.70
N ASP A 161 -4.02 18.11 0.19
CA ASP A 161 -4.46 19.51 0.09
C ASP A 161 -5.56 19.74 -0.95
N ALA A 162 -5.82 18.77 -1.84
CA ALA A 162 -6.97 18.74 -2.73
C ALA A 162 -8.22 18.09 -2.08
N GLY A 163 -8.10 17.60 -0.84
CA GLY A 163 -9.20 17.01 -0.07
C GLY A 163 -9.42 15.51 -0.30
N HIS A 164 -8.57 14.83 -1.05
CA HIS A 164 -8.63 13.37 -1.28
C HIS A 164 -8.04 12.57 -0.12
N VAL A 165 -8.65 11.44 0.20
CA VAL A 165 -8.15 10.51 1.22
C VAL A 165 -6.85 9.84 0.72
N MET A 166 -5.81 9.89 1.54
CA MET A 166 -4.56 9.18 1.25
C MET A 166 -4.65 7.71 1.68
N THR A 167 -4.62 6.80 0.70
CA THR A 167 -4.75 5.37 0.94
C THR A 167 -3.44 4.74 1.42
N ALA A 168 -3.50 3.95 2.48
CA ALA A 168 -2.40 3.13 2.96
C ALA A 168 -1.97 2.07 1.91
N THR A 169 -0.69 2.06 1.55
CA THR A 169 -0.08 1.15 0.58
C THR A 169 1.30 0.68 1.05
N HIS A 170 1.83 -0.37 0.44
CA HIS A 170 3.19 -0.83 0.70
C HIS A 170 3.89 -1.25 -0.58
N ALA A 171 5.22 -1.26 -0.56
CA ALA A 171 6.08 -1.85 -1.58
C ALA A 171 7.14 -2.71 -0.91
N THR A 172 7.52 -3.83 -1.51
CA THR A 172 8.55 -4.73 -0.97
C THR A 172 9.75 -4.74 -1.91
N LYS A 173 10.95 -4.52 -1.39
CA LYS A 173 12.20 -4.58 -2.15
C LYS A 173 13.27 -5.26 -1.31
N ALA A 174 13.90 -6.30 -1.87
CA ALA A 174 14.94 -7.08 -1.21
C ALA A 174 14.53 -7.56 0.20
N GLY A 175 13.31 -8.08 0.34
CA GLY A 175 12.75 -8.55 1.62
C GLY A 175 12.28 -7.43 2.57
N VAL A 176 12.61 -6.17 2.31
CA VAL A 176 12.21 -5.03 3.14
C VAL A 176 10.87 -4.46 2.66
N ARG A 177 9.90 -4.32 3.58
CA ARG A 177 8.57 -3.75 3.30
C ARG A 177 8.53 -2.27 3.66
N TYR A 178 8.33 -1.43 2.66
CA TYR A 178 8.18 0.02 2.78
C TYR A 178 6.70 0.40 2.80
N ARG A 179 6.27 1.18 3.79
CA ARG A 179 4.89 1.63 3.98
C ARG A 179 4.71 3.07 3.51
N TYR A 180 3.61 3.34 2.82
CA TYR A 180 3.30 4.66 2.27
C TYR A 180 1.82 5.02 2.40
N TYR A 181 1.52 6.31 2.44
CA TYR A 181 0.19 6.83 2.11
C TYR A 181 0.25 7.47 0.72
N VAL A 182 -0.74 7.19 -0.12
CA VAL A 182 -0.81 7.66 -1.51
C VAL A 182 -2.13 8.36 -1.73
N SER A 183 -2.08 9.62 -2.16
CA SER A 183 -3.29 10.31 -2.63
C SER A 183 -3.79 9.60 -3.89
N ARG A 184 -5.06 9.21 -3.87
CA ARG A 184 -5.75 8.63 -5.01
C ARG A 184 -7.05 9.40 -5.21
N PRO A 185 -7.29 10.01 -6.37
CA PRO A 185 -8.63 10.46 -6.70
C PRO A 185 -9.58 9.25 -6.65
N SER A 186 -10.78 9.45 -6.10
CA SER A 186 -11.78 8.40 -5.95
C SER A 186 -12.13 7.78 -7.33
N HIS A 187 -12.42 6.47 -7.33
CA HIS A 187 -12.64 5.71 -8.57
C HIS A 187 -13.74 6.34 -9.44
N GLY A 188 -13.36 6.82 -10.63
CA GLY A 188 -14.27 7.40 -11.63
C GLY A 188 -13.63 8.54 -12.42
N GLU A 189 -12.75 9.31 -11.77
CA GLU A 189 -12.14 10.55 -12.33
C GLU A 189 -10.61 10.44 -12.48
N ALA A 190 -10.08 9.21 -12.52
CA ALA A 190 -8.64 8.92 -12.50
C ALA A 190 -7.84 9.44 -13.72
N ARG A 191 -8.46 10.20 -14.62
CA ARG A 191 -7.80 10.82 -15.79
C ARG A 191 -7.82 12.35 -15.79
N THR A 192 -8.54 13.01 -14.89
CA THR A 192 -8.75 14.47 -14.95
C THR A 192 -8.79 15.20 -13.62
N ALA A 193 -8.81 14.50 -12.48
CA ALA A 193 -8.78 15.16 -11.17
C ALA A 193 -7.35 15.58 -10.78
N ASP A 194 -7.20 16.83 -10.35
CA ASP A 194 -5.95 17.35 -9.81
C ASP A 194 -5.56 16.58 -8.54
N VAL A 195 -4.42 15.89 -8.59
CA VAL A 195 -3.83 15.25 -7.41
C VAL A 195 -3.26 16.35 -6.52
N GLY A 196 -3.42 16.23 -5.20
CA GLY A 196 -2.80 17.16 -4.26
C GLY A 196 -1.28 17.28 -4.44
N SER A 197 -0.70 18.39 -3.95
CA SER A 197 0.72 18.74 -4.12
C SER A 197 1.68 17.64 -3.67
N VAL A 198 1.24 16.78 -2.75
CA VAL A 198 1.99 15.62 -2.26
C VAL A 198 1.25 14.31 -2.53
N SER A 199 1.55 13.67 -3.65
CA SER A 199 0.88 12.42 -4.07
C SER A 199 1.24 11.18 -3.25
N ARG A 200 2.39 11.17 -2.54
CA ARG A 200 2.88 10.01 -1.78
C ARG A 200 3.78 10.41 -0.65
N VAL A 201 3.55 9.85 0.54
CA VAL A 201 4.35 10.09 1.75
C VAL A 201 4.79 8.76 2.41
N PRO A 202 6.02 8.67 2.96
CA PRO A 202 6.45 7.53 3.77
C PRO A 202 5.63 7.46 5.07
N ALA A 203 5.04 6.30 5.36
CA ALA A 203 4.17 6.15 6.53
C ALA A 203 4.92 6.37 7.84
N GLN A 204 6.12 5.82 7.99
CA GLN A 204 6.90 5.93 9.22
C GLN A 204 7.21 7.39 9.58
N GLU A 205 7.63 8.20 8.60
CA GLU A 205 8.08 9.57 8.86
C GLU A 205 6.88 10.47 9.21
N ILE A 206 5.76 10.36 8.49
CA ILE A 206 4.56 11.14 8.80
C ILE A 206 3.90 10.68 10.11
N GLU A 207 3.86 9.38 10.39
CA GLU A 207 3.36 8.82 11.66
C GLU A 207 4.18 9.34 12.84
N SER A 208 5.51 9.37 12.74
CA SER A 208 6.36 9.89 13.81
C SER A 208 6.16 11.38 14.05
N THR A 209 6.03 12.19 12.99
CA THR A 209 5.81 13.63 13.13
C THR A 209 4.46 13.94 13.76
N VAL A 210 3.40 13.24 13.35
CA VAL A 210 2.06 13.42 13.94
C VAL A 210 2.03 13.01 15.41
N VAL A 211 2.62 11.86 15.74
CA VAL A 211 2.73 11.39 17.13
C VAL A 211 3.53 12.37 18.00
N GLN A 212 4.61 12.94 17.46
CA GLN A 212 5.41 13.93 18.17
C GLN A 212 4.63 15.22 18.41
N ALA A 213 3.98 15.76 17.37
CA ALA A 213 3.18 16.99 17.49
C ALA A 213 2.02 16.83 18.48
N LEU A 214 1.37 15.67 18.49
CA LEU A 214 0.31 15.38 19.46
C LEU A 214 0.84 15.26 20.87
N ARG A 215 2.02 14.65 21.08
CA ARG A 215 2.69 14.59 22.40
C ARG A 215 3.00 15.98 22.94
N GLU A 216 3.57 16.84 22.09
CA GLU A 216 3.92 18.21 22.45
C GLU A 216 2.65 18.98 22.86
N HIS A 217 1.56 18.83 22.10
CA HIS A 217 0.29 19.47 22.42
C HIS A 217 -0.39 18.93 23.69
N THR A 218 -0.39 17.60 23.91
CA THR A 218 -0.97 17.01 25.14
C THR A 218 -0.12 17.32 26.37
N ALA A 219 1.20 17.44 26.23
CA ALA A 219 2.08 17.81 27.34
C ALA A 219 1.85 19.26 27.79
N ASP A 220 1.48 20.16 26.88
CA ASP A 220 1.07 21.53 27.21
C ASP A 220 -0.30 21.58 27.92
N GLU A 221 -1.26 20.72 27.57
CA GLU A 221 -2.54 20.63 28.29
C GLU A 221 -2.43 19.92 29.65
N ASP A 222 -1.55 18.92 29.79
CA ASP A 222 -1.33 18.16 31.03
C ASP A 222 -0.61 18.99 32.14
N LEU A 223 -0.02 20.14 31.80
CA LEU A 223 0.46 21.12 32.79
C LEU A 223 -0.70 21.88 33.47
N VAL A 224 -1.91 21.84 32.90
CA VAL A 224 -3.10 22.55 33.41
C VAL A 224 -4.11 21.59 34.06
N SER A 225 -4.08 20.29 33.72
CA SER A 225 -5.00 19.30 34.28
C SER A 225 -4.27 18.12 34.90
N SER A 226 -4.44 17.95 36.22
CA SER A 226 -3.85 16.91 37.06
C SER A 226 -4.32 15.48 36.73
N ASN A 227 -4.08 14.97 35.52
CA ASN A 227 -4.38 13.59 35.17
C ASN A 227 -3.22 12.93 34.40
N ARG A 228 -2.28 12.37 35.18
CA ARG A 228 -1.16 11.59 34.67
C ARG A 228 -1.65 10.36 33.89
N ILE A 229 -1.61 10.41 32.56
CA ILE A 229 -1.75 9.22 31.71
C ILE A 229 -0.38 8.84 31.17
N HIS A 230 0.14 7.72 31.66
CA HIS A 230 1.44 7.15 31.31
C HIS A 230 1.64 7.00 29.79
N LEU A 231 2.79 7.53 29.35
CA LEU A 231 3.42 7.40 28.03
C LEU A 231 3.69 5.92 27.68
N SER A 232 2.73 5.25 27.04
CA SER A 232 2.99 4.02 26.29
C SER A 232 2.11 3.97 25.05
N GLY A 233 2.69 4.35 23.91
CA GLY A 233 2.10 4.23 22.57
C GLY A 233 0.89 5.13 22.26
N PHE A 234 0.92 5.80 21.10
CA PHE A 234 -0.35 6.18 20.46
C PHE A 234 -0.84 4.97 19.68
N ASP A 235 -1.86 4.31 20.21
CA ASP A 235 -2.62 3.33 19.46
C ASP A 235 -3.62 4.04 18.53
N ARG A 236 -4.02 3.34 17.46
CA ARG A 236 -4.95 3.87 16.46
C ARG A 236 -6.23 4.40 17.09
N ASP A 237 -6.80 3.68 18.05
CA ASP A 237 -8.06 4.05 18.70
C ASP A 237 -7.95 5.38 19.44
N ARG A 238 -6.78 5.68 20.03
CA ARG A 238 -6.50 6.99 20.64
C ARG A 238 -6.40 8.08 19.58
N LEU A 239 -5.73 7.81 18.46
CA LEU A 239 -5.64 8.78 17.36
C LEU A 239 -6.99 9.07 16.71
N GLU A 240 -7.85 8.08 16.54
CA GLU A 240 -9.21 8.28 16.03
C GLU A 240 -10.08 9.10 16.98
N ASN A 241 -9.83 9.03 18.29
CA ASN A 241 -10.55 9.83 19.29
C ASN A 241 -10.03 11.27 19.39
N LEU A 242 -8.73 11.50 19.18
CA LEU A 242 -8.12 12.83 19.30
C LEU A 242 -8.15 13.61 17.98
N VAL A 243 -7.97 12.94 16.85
CA VAL A 243 -7.79 13.59 15.54
C VAL A 243 -9.02 13.38 14.67
N ALA A 244 -9.61 14.48 14.20
CA ALA A 244 -10.69 14.46 13.21
C ALA A 244 -10.15 14.30 11.80
N ARG A 245 -9.09 15.05 11.46
CA ARG A 245 -8.54 15.11 10.10
C ARG A 245 -7.08 15.56 10.09
N ILE A 246 -6.28 15.02 9.17
CA ILE A 246 -4.92 15.49 8.90
C ILE A 246 -4.80 15.84 7.43
N GLN A 247 -4.45 17.09 7.11
CA GLN A 247 -4.21 17.54 5.74
C GLN A 247 -2.70 17.66 5.48
N VAL A 248 -2.25 17.07 4.39
CA VAL A 248 -0.86 17.10 3.94
C VAL A 248 -0.68 18.20 2.90
N HIS A 249 0.05 19.24 3.25
CA HIS A 249 0.50 20.27 2.32
C HIS A 249 1.96 20.04 1.93
N ARG A 250 2.46 20.86 1.00
CA ARG A 250 3.84 20.80 0.50
C ARG A 250 4.90 21.05 1.59
N THR A 251 4.58 21.89 2.59
CA THR A 251 5.52 22.37 3.62
C THR A 251 4.98 22.29 5.05
N GLN A 252 3.76 21.80 5.25
CA GLN A 252 3.17 21.65 6.58
C GLN A 252 2.12 20.54 6.63
N LEU A 253 1.85 20.05 7.83
CA LEU A 253 0.71 19.20 8.16
C LEU A 253 -0.27 20.03 8.99
N VAL A 254 -1.54 19.98 8.61
CA VAL A 254 -2.62 20.64 9.37
C VAL A 254 -3.43 19.53 10.06
N LEU A 255 -3.38 19.48 11.39
CA LEU A 255 -4.11 18.51 12.20
C LEU A 255 -5.34 19.19 12.80
N SER A 256 -6.52 18.71 12.44
CA SER A 256 -7.77 19.09 13.07
C SER A 256 -8.08 18.12 14.20
N LEU A 257 -8.06 18.62 15.43
CA LEU A 257 -8.34 17.84 16.63
C LEU A 257 -9.83 17.87 16.98
N LYS A 258 -10.34 16.77 17.52
CA LYS A 258 -11.70 16.71 18.06
C LYS A 258 -11.71 17.46 19.39
N PRO A 259 -12.75 18.27 19.66
CA PRO A 259 -12.85 18.96 20.93
C PRO A 259 -13.00 17.95 22.08
N THR A 260 -12.21 18.13 23.14
CA THR A 260 -12.23 17.29 24.35
C THR A 260 -13.53 17.47 25.13
N ASP A 261 -14.21 18.61 24.98
CA ASP A 261 -15.46 18.95 25.65
C ASP A 261 -16.53 19.40 24.64
N ARG A 262 -17.81 19.09 24.89
CA ARG A 262 -18.92 19.34 23.94
C ARG A 262 -19.16 20.83 23.62
N SER A 263 -18.52 21.74 24.35
CA SER A 263 -18.59 23.20 24.22
C SER A 263 -17.36 23.84 23.56
N SER A 264 -16.33 23.06 23.21
CA SER A 264 -15.06 23.55 22.65
C SER A 264 -15.05 23.55 21.11
N ASN A 265 -14.40 24.56 20.53
CA ASN A 265 -14.18 24.68 19.09
C ASN A 265 -13.11 23.69 18.61
N MET A 266 -13.19 23.30 17.34
CA MET A 266 -12.20 22.41 16.71
C MET A 266 -10.80 23.06 16.71
N ILE A 267 -9.84 22.49 17.43
CA ILE A 267 -8.47 23.01 17.50
C ILE A 267 -7.71 22.57 16.24
N THR A 268 -7.01 23.50 15.61
CA THR A 268 -6.19 23.22 14.42
C THR A 268 -4.72 23.46 14.75
N LEU A 269 -3.89 22.42 14.64
CA LEU A 269 -2.44 22.50 14.81
C LEU A 269 -1.77 22.51 13.45
N SER A 270 -0.86 23.47 13.23
CA SER A 270 0.01 23.48 12.04
C SER A 270 1.41 23.01 12.43
N VAL A 271 1.87 21.94 11.80
CA VAL A 271 3.17 21.32 12.05
C VAL A 271 4.05 21.50 10.81
N PRO A 272 5.21 22.15 10.90
CA PRO A 272 6.11 22.28 9.76
C PRO A 272 6.61 20.90 9.34
N TRP A 273 6.36 20.52 8.09
CA TRP A 273 6.72 19.21 7.57
C TRP A 273 6.91 19.26 6.07
N GLN A 274 8.03 18.72 5.60
CA GLN A 274 8.30 18.60 4.18
C GLN A 274 8.52 17.14 3.82
N LYS A 275 7.96 16.73 2.68
CA LYS A 275 8.19 15.39 2.15
C LYS A 275 9.70 15.13 2.02
N PRO A 276 10.20 14.05 2.65
CA PRO A 276 11.60 13.65 2.50
C PRO A 276 11.90 13.34 1.05
N ALA A 277 13.12 13.65 0.60
CA ALA A 277 13.56 13.30 -0.74
C ALA A 277 13.33 11.80 -0.99
N SER A 278 12.63 11.47 -2.08
CA SER A 278 12.29 10.10 -2.46
C SER A 278 13.52 9.19 -2.63
N LYS A 279 14.68 9.81 -2.85
CA LYS A 279 16.01 9.21 -2.80
C LYS A 279 16.75 9.86 -1.64
N ARG A 280 16.94 9.13 -0.53
CA ARG A 280 17.97 9.52 0.47
C ARG A 280 19.32 9.38 -0.22
N SER A 281 19.87 10.48 -0.73
CA SER A 281 21.29 10.54 -1.06
C SER A 281 22.05 10.33 0.24
N ARG A 282 22.97 9.37 0.25
CA ARG A 282 23.89 9.21 1.38
C ARG A 282 24.64 10.54 1.54
N LYS A 283 24.82 11.03 2.77
CA LYS A 283 25.73 12.16 3.03
C LYS A 283 27.13 11.67 2.67
N ILE A 284 27.64 12.04 1.51
CA ILE A 284 28.97 11.67 1.04
C ILE A 284 29.97 12.59 1.74
N LEU A 285 31.08 12.04 2.23
CA LEU A 285 32.22 12.84 2.68
C LEU A 285 32.71 13.69 1.51
N LEU A 286 32.67 15.00 1.71
CA LEU A 286 33.02 15.94 0.68
C LEU A 286 34.54 16.04 0.58
N PRO A 287 35.11 16.01 -0.63
CA PRO A 287 36.46 16.49 -0.81
C PRO A 287 36.52 17.97 -0.44
N ALA A 288 37.59 18.41 0.23
CA ALA A 288 37.72 19.75 0.86
C ALA A 288 37.49 20.95 -0.09
N ARG A 289 37.43 20.74 -1.42
CA ARG A 289 37.20 21.78 -2.44
C ARG A 289 36.12 21.45 -3.47
N ALA A 290 35.32 20.41 -3.27
CA ALA A 290 34.40 19.92 -4.30
C ALA A 290 32.92 20.25 -4.01
N GLU A 291 32.22 20.74 -5.03
CA GLU A 291 30.79 21.01 -4.97
C GLU A 291 29.97 19.70 -4.89
N ARG A 292 28.97 19.65 -3.99
CA ARG A 292 28.05 18.50 -3.80
C ARG A 292 27.41 17.98 -5.09
N LYS A 293 27.22 18.84 -6.09
CA LYS A 293 26.56 18.49 -7.37
C LYS A 293 27.38 17.53 -8.23
N GLN A 294 28.70 17.48 -8.05
CA GLN A 294 29.59 16.69 -8.92
C GLN A 294 29.96 15.32 -8.33
N ILE A 295 29.68 15.09 -7.05
CA ILE A 295 30.19 13.91 -6.34
C ILE A 295 29.13 12.82 -6.32
N ARG A 296 29.48 11.66 -6.89
CA ARG A 296 28.63 10.47 -6.89
C ARG A 296 29.07 9.52 -5.76
N PRO A 297 28.12 8.87 -5.08
CA PRO A 297 28.47 7.85 -4.09
C PRO A 297 29.10 6.66 -4.79
N GLU A 298 29.91 5.94 -4.03
CA GLU A 298 30.56 4.73 -4.50
C GLU A 298 29.53 3.63 -4.89
N ARG A 299 29.85 2.82 -5.91
CA ARG A 299 28.94 1.79 -6.44
C ARG A 299 28.83 0.63 -5.45
N ALA A 300 27.60 0.26 -5.07
CA ALA A 300 27.33 -0.77 -4.06
C ALA A 300 28.20 -2.05 -4.14
N GLU A 301 28.44 -2.58 -5.34
CA GLU A 301 29.31 -3.74 -5.56
C GLU A 301 30.75 -3.52 -5.09
N ARG A 302 31.33 -2.36 -5.39
CA ARG A 302 32.69 -2.01 -5.02
C ARG A 302 32.79 -1.72 -3.52
N ARG A 303 31.77 -1.10 -2.89
CA ARG A 303 31.67 -0.98 -1.43
C ARG A 303 31.71 -2.34 -0.74
N VAL A 304 30.96 -3.32 -1.25
CA VAL A 304 30.96 -4.67 -0.66
C VAL A 304 32.36 -5.27 -0.70
N ARG A 305 33.09 -5.11 -1.81
CA ARG A 305 34.49 -5.56 -1.93
C ARG A 305 35.42 -4.83 -0.96
N LEU A 306 35.26 -3.51 -0.79
CA LEU A 306 36.05 -2.72 0.16
C LEU A 306 35.80 -3.16 1.60
N VAL A 307 34.54 -3.25 2.02
CA VAL A 307 34.18 -3.69 3.37
C VAL A 307 34.69 -5.11 3.65
N ALA A 308 34.58 -6.02 2.67
CA ALA A 308 35.13 -7.36 2.79
C ALA A 308 36.67 -7.34 2.90
N ALA A 309 37.36 -6.46 2.18
CA ALA A 309 38.82 -6.31 2.28
C ALA A 309 39.26 -5.78 3.65
N ILE A 310 38.57 -4.77 4.20
CA ILE A 310 38.83 -4.24 5.55
C ILE A 310 38.60 -5.34 6.61
N ALA A 311 37.49 -6.07 6.51
CA ALA A 311 37.19 -7.16 7.44
C ALA A 311 38.23 -8.29 7.38
N ARG A 312 38.70 -8.65 6.18
CA ARG A 312 39.80 -9.62 6.01
C ARG A 312 41.11 -9.11 6.61
N GLY A 313 41.46 -7.84 6.36
CA GLY A 313 42.66 -7.22 6.92
C GLY A 313 42.67 -7.27 8.45
N ARG A 314 41.56 -6.91 9.09
CA ARG A 314 41.41 -6.98 10.55
C ARG A 314 41.50 -8.40 11.09
N ARG A 315 40.84 -9.37 10.44
CA ARG A 315 40.93 -10.78 10.85
C ARG A 315 42.35 -11.33 10.77
N TRP A 316 43.05 -11.08 9.66
CA TRP A 316 44.44 -11.52 9.52
C TRP A 316 45.37 -10.83 10.53
N LEU A 317 45.13 -9.56 10.85
CA LEU A 317 45.86 -8.87 11.91
C LEU A 317 45.61 -9.54 13.27
N GLU A 318 44.37 -9.84 13.62
CA GLU A 318 44.01 -10.56 14.84
C GLU A 318 44.71 -11.93 14.92
N GLU A 319 44.68 -12.72 13.84
CA GLU A 319 45.36 -14.03 13.76
C GLU A 319 46.88 -13.94 13.99
N ILE A 320 47.52 -12.90 13.45
CA ILE A 320 48.96 -12.65 13.66
C ILE A 320 49.21 -12.23 15.11
N THR A 321 48.43 -11.30 15.65
CA THR A 321 48.59 -10.81 17.03
C THR A 321 48.29 -11.87 18.08
N ALA A 322 47.39 -12.80 17.79
CA ALA A 322 47.06 -13.94 18.64
C ALA A 322 48.07 -15.10 18.51
N SER A 323 49.16 -14.94 17.75
CA SER A 323 50.17 -15.98 17.45
C SER A 323 49.60 -17.26 16.81
N ALA A 324 48.40 -17.18 16.21
CA ALA A 324 47.78 -18.31 15.52
C ALA A 324 48.45 -18.60 14.15
N VAL A 325 49.09 -17.58 13.56
CA VAL A 325 49.87 -17.68 12.33
C VAL A 325 51.21 -16.99 12.55
N LYS A 326 52.32 -17.62 12.16
CA LYS A 326 53.67 -17.14 12.50
C LYS A 326 54.18 -16.01 11.62
N SER A 327 53.68 -15.89 10.38
CA SER A 327 54.14 -14.89 9.41
C SER A 327 53.12 -14.59 8.31
N SER A 328 53.24 -13.41 7.69
CA SER A 328 52.47 -13.04 6.49
C SER A 328 52.72 -13.98 5.30
N GLU A 329 53.86 -14.66 5.25
CA GLU A 329 54.17 -15.69 4.24
C GLU A 329 53.33 -16.95 4.41
N GLU A 330 53.00 -17.32 5.65
CA GLU A 330 52.16 -18.47 5.95
C GLU A 330 50.70 -18.18 5.55
N LEU A 331 50.22 -16.96 5.82
CA LEU A 331 48.94 -16.47 5.30
C LEU A 331 48.91 -16.47 3.77
N ALA A 332 49.98 -16.03 3.12
CA ALA A 332 50.09 -16.01 1.66
C ALA A 332 49.94 -17.41 1.05
N LYS A 333 50.59 -18.42 1.63
CA LYS A 333 50.45 -19.83 1.23
C LYS A 333 49.03 -20.36 1.46
N ARG A 334 48.44 -20.09 2.63
CA ARG A 334 47.08 -20.53 2.98
C ARG A 334 46.02 -19.98 2.03
N GLU A 335 46.07 -18.67 1.79
CA GLU A 335 45.10 -17.95 0.97
C GLU A 335 45.42 -18.03 -0.54
N ARG A 336 46.49 -18.74 -0.91
CA ARG A 336 46.99 -18.92 -2.29
C ARG A 336 47.18 -17.58 -3.01
N CYS A 337 47.81 -16.62 -2.34
CA CYS A 337 48.12 -15.30 -2.90
C CYS A 337 49.54 -14.85 -2.55
N THR A 338 49.96 -13.70 -3.09
CA THR A 338 51.31 -13.17 -2.86
C THR A 338 51.42 -12.48 -1.50
N THR A 339 52.61 -12.50 -0.90
CA THR A 339 52.89 -11.78 0.36
C THR A 339 52.59 -10.28 0.25
N ARG A 340 52.87 -9.68 -0.92
CA ARG A 340 52.49 -8.29 -1.22
C ARG A 340 50.97 -8.08 -1.09
N GLN A 341 50.15 -8.97 -1.63
CA GLN A 341 48.69 -8.85 -1.56
C GLN A 341 48.17 -9.01 -0.13
N ILE A 342 48.78 -9.88 0.67
CA ILE A 342 48.50 -10.00 2.12
C ILE A 342 48.82 -8.68 2.81
N ASN A 343 50.03 -8.14 2.64
CA ASN A 343 50.47 -6.89 3.28
C ASN A 343 49.58 -5.70 2.90
N LEU A 344 49.22 -5.56 1.62
CA LEU A 344 48.29 -4.53 1.15
C LEU A 344 46.85 -4.71 1.67
N THR A 345 46.48 -5.90 2.15
CA THR A 345 45.17 -6.11 2.77
C THR A 345 45.24 -5.88 4.27
N LEU A 346 46.34 -6.26 4.92
CA LEU A 346 46.64 -5.95 6.32
C LEU A 346 46.70 -4.44 6.56
N SER A 347 47.25 -3.66 5.61
CA SER A 347 47.31 -2.21 5.71
C SER A 347 45.93 -1.56 5.94
N LEU A 348 44.86 -2.17 5.39
CA LEU A 348 43.48 -1.67 5.55
C LEU A 348 42.94 -1.80 6.98
N ALA A 349 43.59 -2.62 7.83
CA ALA A 349 43.20 -2.74 9.23
C ALA A 349 43.44 -1.45 10.02
N PHE A 350 44.40 -0.63 9.58
CA PHE A 350 44.86 0.61 10.23
C PHE A 350 44.13 1.87 9.77
N LEU A 351 43.06 1.73 8.98
CA LEU A 351 42.23 2.87 8.58
C LEU A 351 41.52 3.52 9.77
N ALA A 352 41.41 4.85 9.73
CA ALA A 352 40.69 5.64 10.71
C ALA A 352 39.25 5.10 10.93
N PRO A 353 38.77 4.99 12.19
CA PRO A 353 37.44 4.46 12.49
C PRO A 353 36.30 5.18 11.76
N SER A 354 36.43 6.49 11.57
CA SER A 354 35.50 7.33 10.81
C SER A 354 35.50 7.00 9.31
N LEU A 355 36.65 6.72 8.70
CA LEU A 355 36.75 6.23 7.31
C LEU A 355 36.12 4.85 7.15
N VAL A 356 36.36 3.94 8.10
CA VAL A 356 35.75 2.60 8.10
C VAL A 356 34.23 2.72 8.23
N ARG A 357 33.74 3.57 9.12
CA ARG A 357 32.30 3.87 9.26
C ARG A 357 31.74 4.44 7.95
N ALA A 358 32.43 5.39 7.32
CA ALA A 358 32.03 5.96 6.04
C ALA A 358 32.00 4.90 4.90
N ALA A 359 32.95 3.96 4.88
CA ALA A 359 32.95 2.84 3.94
C ALA A 359 31.73 1.94 4.13
N ILE A 360 31.45 1.57 5.40
CA ILE A 360 30.27 0.76 5.75
C ILE A 360 28.98 1.52 5.43
N GLU A 361 28.88 2.81 5.68
CA GLU A 361 27.65 3.56 5.39
C GLU A 361 27.52 3.95 3.91
N GLY A 362 28.57 3.70 3.10
CA GLY A 362 28.62 4.07 1.68
C GLY A 362 28.67 5.59 1.46
N ARG A 363 29.30 6.30 2.39
CA ARG A 363 29.54 7.74 2.39
C ARG A 363 30.86 8.12 1.70
N LEU A 364 31.66 7.16 1.25
CA LEU A 364 32.87 7.45 0.49
C LEU A 364 32.53 7.96 -0.92
N PRO A 365 33.22 9.00 -1.42
CA PRO A 365 33.05 9.48 -2.77
C PRO A 365 33.63 8.50 -3.79
N ARG A 366 33.08 8.52 -5.01
CA ARG A 366 33.59 7.71 -6.11
C ARG A 366 35.03 8.10 -6.44
N GLY A 367 35.93 7.14 -6.36
CA GLY A 367 37.38 7.33 -6.55
C GLY A 367 38.20 6.92 -5.34
N VAL A 368 37.62 6.95 -4.14
CA VAL A 368 38.24 6.38 -2.92
C VAL A 368 37.95 4.87 -2.90
N ASN A 369 38.84 4.10 -3.51
CA ASN A 369 38.76 2.64 -3.64
C ASN A 369 39.79 1.93 -2.74
N ILE A 370 39.80 0.60 -2.76
CA ILE A 370 40.78 -0.22 -2.03
C ILE A 370 42.22 0.22 -2.33
N GLU A 371 42.53 0.54 -3.59
CA GLU A 371 43.88 0.95 -4.02
C GLU A 371 44.33 2.26 -3.37
N ARG A 372 43.43 3.23 -3.22
CA ARG A 372 43.72 4.51 -2.54
C ARG A 372 43.78 4.42 -1.03
N LEU A 373 43.20 3.37 -0.45
CA LEU A 373 43.14 3.16 1.00
C LEU A 373 44.24 2.21 1.50
N ARG A 374 45.03 1.64 0.59
CA ARG A 374 46.18 0.81 0.90
C ARG A 374 47.32 1.67 1.45
N ASP A 375 48.12 1.07 2.32
CA ASP A 375 49.25 1.71 2.99
C ASP A 375 48.91 3.09 3.59
N PRO A 376 47.88 3.17 4.47
CA PRO A 376 47.47 4.44 5.05
C PRO A 376 48.54 4.96 6.03
N ASP A 377 48.60 6.27 6.18
CA ASP A 377 49.43 6.91 7.21
C ASP A 377 48.97 6.45 8.61
N PRO A 378 49.88 6.17 9.56
CA PRO A 378 49.52 5.85 10.94
C PRO A 378 48.67 6.94 11.61
N ASP A 379 48.84 8.20 11.23
CA ASP A 379 48.04 9.32 11.72
C ASP A 379 46.70 9.41 10.96
N TRP A 380 45.61 9.26 11.70
CA TRP A 380 44.25 9.28 11.15
C TRP A 380 43.88 10.61 10.52
N ASP A 381 44.35 11.75 11.03
CA ASP A 381 44.04 13.05 10.45
C ASP A 381 44.75 13.24 9.10
N VAL A 382 45.98 12.73 9.00
CA VAL A 382 46.74 12.71 7.74
C VAL A 382 46.03 11.84 6.70
N GLN A 383 45.44 10.70 7.10
CA GLN A 383 44.66 9.86 6.17
C GLN A 383 43.53 10.66 5.47
N PHE A 384 42.81 11.51 6.20
CA PHE A 384 41.76 12.36 5.61
C PHE A 384 42.35 13.40 4.65
N GLN A 385 43.44 14.05 5.04
CA GLN A 385 44.13 15.04 4.21
C GLN A 385 44.68 14.43 2.90
N THR A 386 45.33 13.26 2.97
CA THR A 386 45.85 12.53 1.80
C THR A 386 44.74 12.14 0.84
N LEU A 387 43.57 11.75 1.36
CA LEU A 387 42.40 11.43 0.56
C LEU A 387 41.65 12.69 0.08
N GLY A 388 42.04 13.86 0.57
CA GLY A 388 41.41 15.15 0.32
C GLY A 388 40.00 15.24 0.88
N LEU A 389 39.65 14.45 1.91
CA LEU A 389 38.32 14.35 2.51
C LEU A 389 38.22 15.21 3.77
N ASP A 390 37.05 15.81 3.99
CA ASP A 390 36.71 16.43 5.26
C ASP A 390 36.19 15.36 6.25
N PRO A 391 36.71 15.28 7.48
CA PRO A 391 36.20 14.35 8.50
C PRO A 391 34.78 14.69 9.02
N ASN A 392 34.26 15.90 8.76
CA ASN A 392 32.98 16.41 9.28
C ASN A 392 31.74 16.17 8.39
#